data_AF-A0AB34JKT1-F1
#
_entry.id   AF-A0AB34JKT1-F1
#
_cell.length_a   1.000
_cell.length_b   1.000
_cell.length_c   1.000
_cell.angle_alpha   90.00
_cell.angle_beta   90.00
_cell.angle_gamma   90.00
#
_symmetry.space_group_name_H-M   'P 1'
#
loop_
_entity.id
_entity.type
_entity.pdbx_description
1 polymer ?
#
loop_
_entity_poly.entity_id
_entity_poly.type
_entity_poly.pdbx_seq_one_letter_code
_entity_poly.pdbx_strand_id
1 'polypeptide(L)'
;MGNALPRRHRGAAAKPKEEPHSTGSKPDGTNAVAVHQCEETLPPSSRDDCSPLGRCCCLPKDRLQLLLLKRQLRRLHRALTTPFTPDAWNTVEHGWLLRSIWRNLRPGESYSRKGAAWKLCGFQGNDPATDVRGGGLLSVQCLAHFCEANAPAMRAMLDELEGAAAASPDGMRFYPLSTTAIVMVTKLCDALGVSERMRGPISARELEVLLDSPYRASISKMLIPSARRDGFFGLFSLLLVDFHVRFIANRTTYMMSQKLLNETFADLEKQAQRCRSFKELWNVYCLNPAIAQKLQQTPGPEAPSASQPSSADGRRIRLAGHLL
;
A
#
# COMPACT_ATOMS: atom_id res chain seq x y z
N MET A 1 -32.13 -0.09 -46.39
CA MET A 1 -31.77 0.72 -47.57
C MET A 1 -31.07 1.97 -47.03
N GLY A 2 -29.74 2.01 -46.88
CA GLY A 2 -28.72 2.02 -47.94
C GLY A 2 -28.44 3.48 -48.30
N ASN A 3 -27.49 4.18 -47.67
CA ASN A 3 -26.18 4.61 -48.22
C ASN A 3 -25.75 5.85 -47.39
N ALA A 4 -24.50 6.27 -47.21
CA ALA A 4 -23.17 5.79 -47.55
C ALA A 4 -22.15 6.57 -46.68
N LEU A 5 -21.02 5.94 -46.36
CA LEU A 5 -19.80 6.58 -45.84
C LEU A 5 -19.15 7.49 -46.89
N PRO A 6 -18.24 8.39 -46.48
CA PRO A 6 -17.01 8.65 -47.20
C PRO A 6 -15.82 7.94 -46.52
N ARG A 7 -14.99 7.33 -47.37
CA ARG A 7 -13.78 6.57 -47.07
C ARG A 7 -12.59 7.33 -47.68
N ARG A 8 -11.39 7.13 -47.09
CA ARG A 8 -10.01 7.45 -47.57
C ARG A 8 -9.49 8.81 -47.08
N HIS A 9 -8.29 8.90 -46.49
CA HIS A 9 -7.02 8.44 -47.05
C HIS A 9 -6.11 7.61 -46.11
N ARG A 10 -5.52 6.56 -46.72
CA ARG A 10 -4.27 5.90 -46.32
C ARG A 10 -3.10 6.61 -47.01
N GLY A 11 -1.96 6.64 -46.33
CA GLY A 11 -0.62 6.86 -46.88
C GLY A 11 0.28 7.41 -45.77
N ALA A 12 1.53 7.03 -45.58
CA ALA A 12 2.36 5.94 -46.06
C ALA A 12 3.54 5.87 -45.07
N ALA A 13 4.16 4.70 -44.95
CA ALA A 13 5.35 4.47 -44.16
C ALA A 13 6.59 5.15 -44.78
N ALA A 14 7.47 5.72 -43.95
CA ALA A 14 8.89 5.91 -44.25
C ALA A 14 9.70 6.13 -42.95
N LYS A 15 10.57 5.16 -42.64
CA LYS A 15 11.84 5.23 -41.89
C LYS A 15 12.90 4.65 -42.85
N PRO A 16 14.23 4.69 -42.60
CA PRO A 16 15.04 5.43 -41.61
C PRO A 16 16.29 6.10 -42.27
N LYS A 17 17.16 6.72 -41.47
CA LYS A 17 18.62 7.03 -41.64
C LYS A 17 18.94 8.24 -40.75
N GLU A 18 20.06 8.42 -40.05
CA GLU A 18 21.37 7.77 -40.00
C GLU A 18 22.06 8.28 -38.70
N GLU A 19 22.86 7.43 -38.06
CA GLU A 19 23.86 7.83 -37.06
C GLU A 19 25.07 8.52 -37.74
N PRO A 20 25.91 9.20 -36.95
CA PRO A 20 27.35 9.07 -37.20
C PRO A 20 28.11 8.62 -35.95
N HIS A 21 28.96 7.63 -36.18
CA HIS A 21 30.03 7.15 -35.32
C HIS A 21 31.26 8.08 -35.33
N SER A 22 32.08 7.92 -34.28
CA SER A 22 33.55 8.10 -34.22
C SER A 22 34.06 9.54 -34.07
N THR A 23 34.72 9.88 -32.95
CA THR A 23 36.14 9.61 -32.63
C THR A 23 36.32 9.95 -31.12
N GLY A 24 37.00 9.18 -30.26
CA GLY A 24 38.41 8.81 -30.31
C GLY A 24 39.27 9.87 -29.61
N SER A 25 39.60 9.68 -28.31
CA SER A 25 40.90 10.03 -27.66
C SER A 25 40.82 9.98 -26.11
N LYS A 26 41.48 8.98 -25.52
CA LYS A 26 42.08 9.06 -24.17
C LYS A 26 43.53 9.51 -24.33
N PRO A 27 44.11 10.18 -23.32
CA PRO A 27 45.46 9.81 -22.94
C PRO A 27 45.59 9.51 -21.45
N ASP A 28 46.62 8.70 -21.20
CA ASP A 28 47.16 8.23 -19.93
C ASP A 28 47.44 9.34 -18.91
N GLY A 29 47.39 8.93 -17.64
CA GLY A 29 47.76 9.76 -16.50
C GLY A 29 47.90 8.92 -15.25
N THR A 30 48.92 8.08 -15.23
CA THR A 30 49.54 7.50 -14.03
C THR A 30 49.67 8.54 -12.92
N ASN A 31 49.15 8.24 -11.74
CA ASN A 31 49.86 8.58 -10.51
C ASN A 31 49.56 7.56 -9.41
N ALA A 32 50.62 6.85 -9.05
CA ALA A 32 50.73 6.01 -7.89
C ALA A 32 50.93 6.87 -6.62
N VAL A 33 50.92 6.17 -5.49
CA VAL A 33 51.44 6.56 -4.17
C VAL A 33 50.45 7.26 -3.23
N ALA A 34 49.83 6.46 -2.37
CA ALA A 34 49.98 6.58 -0.92
C ALA A 34 49.34 5.35 -0.25
N VAL A 35 50.10 4.26 -0.17
CA VAL A 35 49.80 3.15 0.73
C VAL A 35 50.19 3.62 2.13
N HIS A 36 49.22 4.05 2.92
CA HIS A 36 49.40 4.12 4.37
C HIS A 36 49.07 2.75 4.95
N GLN A 37 50.13 1.98 5.22
CA GLN A 37 50.09 0.84 6.12
C GLN A 37 49.80 1.38 7.53
N CYS A 38 48.62 1.06 8.08
CA CYS A 38 48.43 0.98 9.52
C CYS A 38 48.47 -0.50 9.89
N GLU A 39 49.64 -0.96 10.32
CA GLU A 39 49.76 -2.16 11.14
C GLU A 39 49.15 -1.85 12.51
N GLU A 40 47.89 -2.25 12.72
CA GLU A 40 47.36 -2.47 14.07
C GLU A 40 47.30 -3.97 14.32
N THR A 41 48.28 -4.45 15.07
CA THR A 41 48.29 -5.76 15.73
C THR A 41 47.11 -5.86 16.69
N LEU A 42 46.08 -6.63 16.32
CA LEU A 42 45.00 -7.06 17.22
C LEU A 42 45.35 -8.42 17.85
N PRO A 43 45.15 -8.61 19.17
CA PRO A 43 45.37 -9.90 19.83
C PRO A 43 44.24 -10.90 19.50
N PRO A 44 44.49 -12.22 19.51
CA PRO A 44 43.46 -13.20 19.26
C PRO A 44 42.65 -13.45 20.54
N SER A 45 41.51 -12.79 20.71
CA SER A 45 40.57 -13.14 21.76
C SER A 45 39.52 -14.12 21.24
N SER A 46 39.67 -15.38 21.68
CA SER A 46 38.62 -16.37 21.96
C SER A 46 37.54 -16.57 20.89
N ARG A 47 37.83 -17.49 19.96
CA ARG A 47 36.79 -18.32 19.33
C ARG A 47 36.23 -19.25 20.40
N ASP A 48 35.14 -18.85 21.03
CA ASP A 48 34.39 -19.77 21.87
C ASP A 48 33.42 -20.60 21.01
N ASP A 49 33.57 -21.90 21.21
CA ASP A 49 32.82 -23.03 20.68
C ASP A 49 31.31 -22.79 20.54
N CYS A 50 30.78 -23.09 19.35
CA CYS A 50 29.37 -23.43 19.19
C CYS A 50 29.29 -24.86 18.66
N SER A 51 28.80 -25.78 19.50
CA SER A 51 28.74 -27.21 19.23
C SER A 51 27.93 -27.56 17.95
N PRO A 52 28.16 -28.73 17.32
CA PRO A 52 27.58 -29.08 16.01
C PRO A 52 26.06 -29.41 16.03
N LEU A 53 25.38 -29.25 17.17
CA LEU A 53 23.97 -29.57 17.34
C LEU A 53 23.11 -28.30 17.53
N GLY A 54 23.28 -27.32 16.64
CA GLY A 54 22.18 -26.78 15.85
C GLY A 54 21.04 -26.00 16.52
N ARG A 55 21.18 -25.46 17.74
CA ARG A 55 20.23 -24.47 18.30
C ARG A 55 20.97 -23.35 19.02
N CYS A 56 21.42 -22.36 18.24
CA CYS A 56 21.97 -21.12 18.78
C CYS A 56 20.82 -20.16 19.11
N CYS A 57 20.74 -19.73 20.38
CA CYS A 57 19.68 -18.89 20.96
C CYS A 57 19.72 -17.41 20.51
N CYS A 58 20.72 -17.03 19.71
CA CYS A 58 21.00 -15.64 19.34
C CYS A 58 21.14 -15.52 17.81
N LEU A 59 20.00 -15.52 17.10
CA LEU A 59 19.98 -14.99 15.73
C LEU A 59 20.46 -13.52 15.79
N PRO A 60 21.51 -13.14 15.04
CA PRO A 60 21.92 -11.74 14.96
C PRO A 60 20.73 -10.86 14.58
N LYS A 61 20.60 -9.68 15.20
CA LYS A 61 19.43 -8.80 15.03
C LYS A 61 19.12 -8.52 13.55
N ASP A 62 20.16 -8.36 12.73
CA ASP A 62 20.03 -8.12 11.29
C ASP A 62 19.46 -9.33 10.54
N ARG A 63 19.87 -10.53 10.93
CA ARG A 63 19.35 -11.78 10.35
C ARG A 63 17.87 -11.98 10.72
N LEU A 64 17.48 -11.65 11.95
CA LEU A 64 16.07 -11.69 12.36
C LEU A 64 15.23 -10.67 11.58
N GLN A 65 15.70 -9.43 11.44
CA GLN A 65 15.01 -8.39 10.67
C GLN A 65 14.82 -8.81 9.21
N LEU A 66 15.84 -9.40 8.60
CA LEU A 66 15.78 -9.94 7.25
C LEU A 66 14.72 -11.04 7.12
N LEU A 67 14.68 -11.99 8.05
CA LEU A 67 13.69 -13.07 8.05
C LEU A 67 12.26 -12.54 8.20
N LEU A 68 12.04 -11.57 9.10
CA LEU A 68 10.75 -10.92 9.29
C LEU A 68 10.31 -10.19 8.02
N LEU A 69 11.21 -9.43 7.40
CA LEU A 69 10.93 -8.76 6.14
C LEU A 69 10.56 -9.75 5.03
N LYS A 70 11.32 -10.83 4.86
CA LYS A 70 11.00 -11.87 3.86
C LYS A 70 9.61 -12.47 4.12
N ARG A 71 9.26 -12.76 5.38
CA ARG A 71 7.92 -13.24 5.75
C ARG A 71 6.83 -12.24 5.38
N GLN A 72 7.03 -10.95 5.66
CA GLN A 72 6.06 -9.92 5.32
C GLN A 72 5.88 -9.77 3.81
N LEU A 73 6.96 -9.75 3.03
CA LEU A 73 6.90 -9.69 1.57
C LEU A 73 6.16 -10.90 0.99
N ARG A 74 6.40 -12.11 1.49
CA ARG A 74 5.63 -13.30 1.09
C ARG A 74 4.14 -13.18 1.44
N ARG A 75 3.81 -12.66 2.62
CA ARG A 75 2.41 -12.42 3.03
C ARG A 75 1.70 -11.44 2.09
N LEU A 76 2.36 -10.31 1.82
CA LEU A 76 1.84 -9.27 0.93
C LEU A 76 1.67 -9.80 -0.50
N HIS A 77 2.67 -10.49 -1.03
CA HIS A 77 2.61 -11.06 -2.37
C HIS A 77 1.48 -12.09 -2.53
N ARG A 78 1.28 -12.98 -1.54
CA ARG A 78 0.15 -13.93 -1.54
C ARG A 78 -1.21 -13.23 -1.56
N ALA A 79 -1.40 -12.22 -0.72
CA ALA A 79 -2.65 -11.45 -0.69
C ALA A 79 -2.84 -10.62 -1.98
N LEU A 80 -1.76 -10.08 -2.54
CA LEU A 80 -1.79 -9.31 -3.78
C LEU A 80 -2.16 -10.19 -5.00
N THR A 81 -1.67 -11.43 -5.02
CA THR A 81 -1.92 -12.39 -6.11
C THR A 81 -3.22 -13.18 -5.96
N THR A 82 -3.85 -13.14 -4.80
CA THR A 82 -5.16 -13.77 -4.57
C THR A 82 -6.27 -12.92 -5.23
N PRO A 83 -7.00 -13.45 -6.21
CA PRO A 83 -8.13 -12.74 -6.82
C PRO A 83 -9.22 -12.46 -5.78
N PHE A 84 -9.82 -11.28 -5.84
CA PHE A 84 -10.91 -10.92 -4.94
C PHE A 84 -12.26 -11.39 -5.51
N THR A 85 -12.76 -12.50 -4.99
CA THR A 85 -13.98 -13.19 -5.46
C THR A 85 -15.07 -13.26 -4.37
N PRO A 86 -15.66 -12.15 -3.91
CA PRO A 86 -16.57 -12.12 -2.76
C PRO A 86 -17.88 -12.93 -2.93
N ASP A 87 -18.20 -13.34 -4.16
CA ASP A 87 -19.39 -14.11 -4.50
C ASP A 87 -19.08 -15.61 -4.72
N ALA A 88 -17.81 -16.03 -4.61
CA ALA A 88 -17.42 -17.43 -4.74
C ALA A 88 -17.62 -18.20 -3.42
N TRP A 89 -18.09 -19.45 -3.52
CA TRP A 89 -18.46 -20.29 -2.38
C TRP A 89 -17.29 -20.62 -1.44
N ASN A 90 -16.06 -20.65 -1.96
CA ASN A 90 -14.85 -21.03 -1.24
C ASN A 90 -14.08 -19.83 -0.67
N THR A 91 -14.60 -18.60 -0.79
CA THR A 91 -13.95 -17.38 -0.30
C THR A 91 -14.91 -16.51 0.50
N VAL A 92 -15.51 -17.09 1.54
CA VAL A 92 -16.52 -16.45 2.39
C VAL A 92 -15.97 -15.20 3.08
N GLU A 93 -14.68 -15.24 3.44
CA GLU A 93 -13.93 -14.15 4.06
C GLU A 93 -13.84 -12.91 3.16
N HIS A 94 -13.81 -13.05 1.83
CA HIS A 94 -13.84 -11.91 0.91
C HIS A 94 -15.13 -11.09 1.08
N GLY A 95 -16.27 -11.77 1.25
CA GLY A 95 -17.55 -11.11 1.54
C GLY A 95 -17.58 -10.45 2.92
N TRP A 96 -16.89 -11.00 3.92
CA TRP A 96 -16.78 -10.36 5.24
C TRP A 96 -16.02 -9.03 5.20
N LEU A 97 -15.00 -8.91 4.34
CA LEU A 97 -14.29 -7.64 4.16
C LEU A 97 -15.22 -6.53 3.65
N LEU A 98 -16.06 -6.81 2.64
CA LEU A 98 -17.04 -5.82 2.16
C LEU A 98 -18.08 -5.46 3.23
N ARG A 99 -18.56 -6.45 3.98
CA ARG A 99 -19.48 -6.19 5.11
C ARG A 99 -18.82 -5.30 6.17
N SER A 100 -17.55 -5.51 6.45
CA SER A 100 -16.81 -4.67 7.41
C SER A 100 -16.67 -3.24 6.91
N ILE A 101 -16.26 -3.04 5.65
CA ILE A 101 -16.19 -1.71 5.01
C ILE A 101 -17.57 -1.04 5.08
N TRP A 102 -18.62 -1.71 4.64
CA TRP A 102 -19.99 -1.18 4.63
C TRP A 102 -20.43 -0.73 6.01
N ARG A 103 -20.33 -1.61 7.02
CA ARG A 103 -20.77 -1.30 8.39
C ARG A 103 -20.07 -0.09 8.98
N ASN A 104 -18.79 0.10 8.67
CA ASN A 104 -18.02 1.24 9.16
C ASN A 104 -18.34 2.54 8.41
N LEU A 105 -18.67 2.48 7.12
CA LEU A 105 -18.97 3.66 6.30
C LEU A 105 -20.43 4.09 6.34
N ARG A 106 -21.35 3.13 6.51
CA ARG A 106 -22.80 3.29 6.43
C ARG A 106 -23.45 2.70 7.70
N PRO A 107 -23.12 3.24 8.90
CA PRO A 107 -23.67 2.71 10.14
C PRO A 107 -25.20 2.82 10.13
N GLY A 108 -25.88 1.75 10.55
CA GLY A 108 -27.35 1.69 10.58
C GLY A 108 -28.01 1.27 9.26
N GLU A 109 -27.28 1.15 8.16
CA GLU A 109 -27.84 0.68 6.89
C GLU A 109 -27.65 -0.81 6.66
N SER A 110 -28.70 -1.46 6.16
CA SER A 110 -28.65 -2.86 5.73
C SER A 110 -27.60 -3.06 4.64
N TYR A 111 -26.72 -4.04 4.83
CA TYR A 111 -25.69 -4.38 3.88
C TYR A 111 -26.28 -4.81 2.53
N SER A 112 -25.79 -4.20 1.44
CA SER A 112 -26.01 -4.69 0.10
C SER A 112 -24.70 -5.07 -0.58
N ARG A 113 -24.65 -6.26 -1.19
CA ARG A 113 -23.47 -6.72 -1.92
C ARG A 113 -23.17 -5.83 -3.14
N LYS A 114 -24.19 -5.33 -3.83
CA LYS A 114 -24.07 -4.43 -4.99
C LYS A 114 -25.12 -3.32 -4.92
N GLY A 115 -24.82 -2.15 -5.46
CA GLY A 115 -25.76 -1.02 -5.49
C GLY A 115 -25.08 0.34 -5.53
N ALA A 116 -25.86 1.38 -5.82
CA ALA A 116 -25.36 2.76 -5.98
C ALA A 116 -24.73 3.32 -4.69
N ALA A 117 -25.12 2.82 -3.52
CA ALA A 117 -24.56 3.22 -2.23
C ALA A 117 -23.03 3.00 -2.13
N TRP A 118 -22.47 2.05 -2.90
CA TRP A 118 -21.02 1.87 -2.94
C TRP A 118 -20.28 3.09 -3.52
N LYS A 119 -20.93 3.87 -4.38
CA LYS A 119 -20.36 5.14 -4.87
C LYS A 119 -20.22 6.17 -3.75
N LEU A 120 -21.16 6.19 -2.81
CA LEU A 120 -21.09 7.05 -1.62
C LEU A 120 -19.98 6.60 -0.67
N CYS A 121 -19.60 5.32 -0.71
CA CYS A 121 -18.40 4.80 -0.04
C CYS A 121 -17.10 5.10 -0.81
N GLY A 122 -17.15 5.89 -1.90
CA GLY A 122 -15.98 6.27 -2.70
C GLY A 122 -15.51 5.23 -3.72
N PHE A 123 -16.31 4.20 -4.01
CA PHE A 123 -16.07 3.30 -5.15
C PHE A 123 -16.54 3.94 -6.46
N GLN A 124 -16.01 3.49 -7.60
CA GLN A 124 -16.39 4.03 -8.90
C GLN A 124 -17.67 3.36 -9.43
N GLY A 125 -17.82 2.05 -9.21
CA GLY A 125 -18.95 1.27 -9.65
C GLY A 125 -20.01 1.01 -8.58
N ASN A 126 -21.05 0.27 -8.98
CA ASN A 126 -22.05 -0.29 -8.05
C ASN A 126 -21.55 -1.61 -7.42
N ASP A 127 -20.42 -2.14 -7.88
CA ASP A 127 -19.84 -3.40 -7.41
C ASP A 127 -18.36 -3.19 -7.07
N PRO A 128 -18.01 -3.11 -5.76
CA PRO A 128 -16.62 -2.96 -5.31
C PRO A 128 -15.67 -3.99 -5.91
N ALA A 129 -16.12 -5.21 -6.19
CA ALA A 129 -15.24 -6.24 -6.75
C ALA A 129 -14.70 -5.86 -8.14
N THR A 130 -15.42 -5.01 -8.88
CA THR A 130 -15.00 -4.55 -10.20
C THR A 130 -13.94 -3.45 -10.15
N ASP A 131 -13.80 -2.78 -9.00
CA ASP A 131 -12.87 -1.68 -8.74
C ASP A 131 -11.51 -2.15 -8.18
N VAL A 132 -11.46 -3.37 -7.61
CA VAL A 132 -10.29 -3.99 -6.95
C VAL A 132 -9.19 -4.47 -7.93
N ARG A 133 -9.18 -3.91 -9.15
CA ARG A 133 -8.25 -4.33 -10.23
C ARG A 133 -6.79 -4.10 -9.82
N GLY A 134 -5.92 -5.06 -10.12
CA GLY A 134 -4.48 -4.99 -9.86
C GLY A 134 -4.05 -5.09 -8.39
N GLY A 135 -4.90 -4.67 -7.44
CA GLY A 135 -4.62 -4.71 -6.01
C GLY A 135 -5.00 -6.02 -5.30
N GLY A 136 -5.84 -6.85 -5.94
CA GLY A 136 -6.25 -8.17 -5.41
C GLY A 136 -6.90 -8.09 -4.02
N LEU A 137 -6.91 -9.22 -3.31
CA LEU A 137 -7.40 -9.30 -1.93
C LEU A 137 -6.70 -8.28 -1.00
N LEU A 138 -5.41 -8.02 -1.21
CA LEU A 138 -4.62 -7.10 -0.38
C LEU A 138 -5.23 -5.69 -0.31
N SER A 139 -5.73 -5.16 -1.43
CA SER A 139 -6.32 -3.82 -1.45
C SER A 139 -7.60 -3.71 -0.62
N VAL A 140 -8.44 -4.76 -0.63
CA VAL A 140 -9.67 -4.82 0.17
C VAL A 140 -9.33 -4.99 1.65
N GLN A 141 -8.31 -5.81 1.96
CA GLN A 141 -7.80 -5.93 3.33
C GLN A 141 -7.33 -4.56 3.85
N CYS A 142 -6.57 -3.80 3.05
CA CYS A 142 -6.08 -2.47 3.44
C CYS A 142 -7.23 -1.50 3.73
N LEU A 143 -8.21 -1.44 2.83
CA LEU A 143 -9.42 -0.63 3.01
C LEU A 143 -10.21 -1.03 4.27
N ALA A 144 -10.47 -2.33 4.45
CA ALA A 144 -11.22 -2.83 5.61
C ALA A 144 -10.49 -2.50 6.91
N HIS A 145 -9.17 -2.75 6.98
CA HIS A 145 -8.35 -2.42 8.13
C HIS A 145 -8.39 -0.92 8.46
N PHE A 146 -8.29 -0.05 7.46
CA PHE A 146 -8.38 1.39 7.70
C PHE A 146 -9.78 1.82 8.16
N CYS A 147 -10.83 1.26 7.57
CA CYS A 147 -12.20 1.51 8.01
C CYS A 147 -12.45 1.03 9.45
N GLU A 148 -11.91 -0.11 9.86
CA GLU A 148 -12.05 -0.62 11.22
C GLU A 148 -11.26 0.20 12.24
N ALA A 149 -10.04 0.60 11.89
CA ALA A 149 -9.16 1.33 12.80
C ALA A 149 -9.49 2.83 12.87
N ASN A 150 -9.97 3.43 11.78
CA ASN A 150 -10.15 4.88 11.62
C ASN A 150 -11.49 5.22 10.92
N ALA A 151 -12.58 4.54 11.27
CA ALA A 151 -13.90 4.77 10.67
C ALA A 151 -14.33 6.25 10.65
N PRO A 152 -14.19 7.01 11.76
CA PRO A 152 -14.56 8.42 11.78
C PRO A 152 -13.77 9.26 10.77
N ALA A 153 -12.47 8.98 10.63
CA ALA A 153 -11.62 9.67 9.66
C ALA A 153 -12.02 9.36 8.23
N MET A 154 -12.30 8.09 7.91
CA MET A 154 -12.75 7.69 6.59
C MET A 154 -14.07 8.38 6.19
N ARG A 155 -15.03 8.49 7.12
CA ARG A 155 -16.28 9.23 6.89
C ARG A 155 -16.05 10.72 6.74
N ALA A 156 -15.26 11.34 7.62
CA ALA A 156 -14.90 12.75 7.50
C ALA A 156 -14.22 13.08 6.17
N MET A 157 -13.37 12.17 5.65
CA MET A 157 -12.76 12.33 4.33
C MET A 157 -13.80 12.29 3.19
N LEU A 158 -14.87 11.48 3.31
CA LEU A 158 -15.96 11.47 2.33
C LEU A 158 -16.76 12.78 2.39
N ASP A 159 -17.10 13.24 3.59
CA ASP A 159 -17.86 14.49 3.81
C ASP A 159 -17.06 15.71 3.30
N GLU A 160 -15.75 15.75 3.57
CA GLU A 160 -14.85 16.81 3.09
C GLU A 160 -14.78 16.84 1.55
N LEU A 161 -14.83 15.67 0.89
CA LEU A 161 -14.86 15.61 -0.58
C LEU A 161 -16.18 16.06 -1.16
N GLU A 162 -17.30 15.70 -0.54
CA GLU A 162 -18.62 16.18 -0.95
C GLU A 162 -18.71 17.71 -0.84
N GLY A 163 -18.29 18.27 0.29
CA GLY A 163 -18.20 19.72 0.49
C GLY A 163 -17.23 20.40 -0.49
N ALA A 164 -16.08 19.79 -0.77
CA ALA A 164 -15.11 20.32 -1.72
C ALA A 164 -15.65 20.37 -3.16
N ALA A 165 -16.38 19.32 -3.57
CA ALA A 165 -17.00 19.21 -4.88
C ALA A 165 -18.13 20.22 -5.05
N ALA A 166 -19.01 20.34 -4.04
CA ALA A 166 -20.11 21.32 -4.03
C ALA A 166 -19.61 22.77 -4.07
N ALA A 167 -18.47 23.05 -3.43
CA ALA A 167 -17.84 24.37 -3.45
C ALA A 167 -16.98 24.64 -4.70
N SER A 168 -16.87 23.69 -5.64
CA SER A 168 -16.10 23.85 -6.88
C SER A 168 -17.00 24.32 -8.02
N PRO A 169 -16.70 25.45 -8.70
CA PRO A 169 -17.52 25.95 -9.82
C PRO A 169 -17.72 24.93 -10.96
N ASP A 170 -16.72 24.09 -11.18
CA ASP A 170 -16.68 23.05 -12.21
C ASP A 170 -17.00 21.64 -11.69
N GLY A 171 -17.25 21.50 -10.38
CA GLY A 171 -17.45 20.20 -9.73
C GLY A 171 -16.21 19.29 -9.74
N MET A 172 -15.02 19.77 -10.11
CA MET A 172 -13.84 18.92 -10.34
C MET A 172 -13.04 18.61 -9.07
N ARG A 173 -13.37 19.19 -7.92
CA ARG A 173 -12.69 18.94 -6.64
C ARG A 173 -13.23 17.69 -5.94
N PHE A 174 -13.11 16.56 -6.61
CA PHE A 174 -13.46 15.25 -6.07
C PHE A 174 -12.43 14.19 -6.49
N TYR A 175 -12.42 13.05 -5.80
CA TYR A 175 -11.84 11.81 -6.28
C TYR A 175 -12.59 10.61 -5.68
N PRO A 176 -12.68 9.46 -6.39
CA PRO A 176 -13.31 8.27 -5.82
C PRO A 176 -12.41 7.71 -4.73
N LEU A 177 -12.73 7.99 -3.47
CA LEU A 177 -11.84 7.77 -2.33
C LEU A 177 -11.36 6.33 -2.23
N SER A 178 -12.28 5.36 -2.20
CA SER A 178 -11.94 3.94 -2.07
C SER A 178 -11.20 3.42 -3.31
N THR A 179 -11.58 3.84 -4.52
CA THR A 179 -10.85 3.46 -5.74
C THR A 179 -9.42 4.02 -5.76
N THR A 180 -9.24 5.26 -5.31
CA THR A 180 -7.92 5.90 -5.22
C THR A 180 -7.04 5.22 -4.16
N ALA A 181 -7.64 4.81 -3.05
CA ALA A 181 -6.97 4.01 -2.03
C ALA A 181 -6.52 2.63 -2.56
N ILE A 182 -7.31 1.98 -3.43
CA ILE A 182 -6.89 0.74 -4.11
C ILE A 182 -5.63 0.99 -4.97
N VAL A 183 -5.60 2.10 -5.71
CA VAL A 183 -4.42 2.51 -6.51
C VAL A 183 -3.19 2.81 -5.63
N MET A 184 -3.39 3.34 -4.42
CA MET A 184 -2.28 3.54 -3.48
C MET A 184 -1.64 2.22 -3.03
N VAL A 185 -2.44 1.16 -2.88
CA VAL A 185 -1.93 -0.17 -2.52
C VAL A 185 -1.05 -0.73 -3.63
N THR A 186 -1.48 -0.64 -4.90
CA THR A 186 -0.66 -1.10 -6.03
C THR A 186 0.63 -0.29 -6.14
N LYS A 187 0.57 1.03 -5.92
CA LYS A 187 1.76 1.90 -5.90
C LYS A 187 2.76 1.54 -4.80
N LEU A 188 2.28 1.19 -3.60
CA LEU A 188 3.14 0.70 -2.51
C LEU A 188 3.76 -0.67 -2.86
N CYS A 189 3.00 -1.55 -3.49
CA CYS A 189 3.48 -2.86 -3.95
C CYS A 189 4.56 -2.74 -5.04
N ASP A 190 4.38 -1.82 -5.99
CA ASP A 190 5.36 -1.52 -7.03
C ASP A 190 6.69 -1.05 -6.42
N ALA A 191 6.64 -0.17 -5.42
CA ALA A 191 7.83 0.31 -4.75
C ALA A 191 8.53 -0.76 -3.90
N LEU A 192 7.78 -1.74 -3.37
CA LEU A 192 8.35 -2.91 -2.71
C LEU A 192 8.94 -3.93 -3.69
N GLY A 193 8.72 -3.76 -5.00
CA GLY A 193 9.15 -4.68 -6.05
C GLY A 193 8.31 -5.95 -6.14
N VAL A 194 7.21 -6.08 -5.39
CA VAL A 194 6.30 -7.25 -5.45
C VAL A 194 5.27 -7.15 -6.58
N SER A 195 5.31 -6.05 -7.33
CA SER A 195 4.47 -5.74 -8.50
C SER A 195 5.28 -4.89 -9.49
N GLU A 196 4.91 -4.95 -10.77
CA GLU A 196 5.53 -4.22 -11.87
C GLU A 196 4.51 -3.35 -12.62
N ARG A 197 4.01 -2.27 -12.01
CA ARG A 197 3.15 -1.27 -12.66
C ARG A 197 2.05 -1.91 -13.53
N MET A 198 2.14 -1.73 -14.85
CA MET A 198 1.18 -2.22 -15.84
C MET A 198 1.13 -3.75 -15.95
N ARG A 199 2.18 -4.45 -15.52
CA ARG A 199 2.28 -5.92 -15.54
C ARG A 199 1.59 -6.56 -14.35
N GLY A 200 1.37 -5.80 -13.28
CA GLY A 200 0.77 -6.29 -12.04
C GLY A 200 1.76 -7.10 -11.18
N PRO A 201 1.24 -8.00 -10.32
CA PRO A 201 2.06 -8.73 -9.36
C PRO A 201 3.12 -9.61 -10.05
N ILE A 202 4.33 -9.65 -9.47
CA ILE A 202 5.40 -10.53 -9.98
C ILE A 202 5.04 -12.01 -9.76
N SER A 203 5.70 -12.92 -10.47
CA SER A 203 5.53 -14.37 -10.24
C SER A 203 6.15 -14.83 -8.92
N ALA A 204 5.76 -16.02 -8.44
CA ALA A 204 6.37 -16.63 -7.26
C ALA A 204 7.89 -16.85 -7.42
N ARG A 205 8.36 -17.11 -8.64
CA ARG A 205 9.79 -17.28 -8.93
C ARG A 205 10.54 -15.95 -8.81
N GLU A 206 10.00 -14.88 -9.39
CA GLU A 206 10.57 -13.53 -9.27
C GLU A 206 10.55 -13.04 -7.83
N LEU A 207 9.53 -13.43 -7.04
CA LEU A 207 9.51 -13.14 -5.61
C LEU A 207 10.71 -13.75 -4.89
N GLU A 208 11.04 -15.02 -5.12
CA GLU A 208 12.20 -15.63 -4.46
C GLU A 208 13.52 -14.93 -4.85
N VAL A 209 13.66 -14.49 -6.11
CA VAL A 209 14.79 -13.64 -6.55
C VAL A 209 14.83 -12.31 -5.79
N LEU A 210 13.68 -11.64 -5.66
CA LEU A 210 13.57 -10.39 -4.89
C LEU A 210 13.95 -10.59 -3.41
N LEU A 211 13.52 -11.70 -2.80
CA LEU A 211 13.78 -12.00 -1.40
C LEU A 211 15.28 -12.22 -1.13
N ASP A 212 16.01 -12.77 -2.10
CA ASP A 212 17.46 -13.00 -2.00
C ASP A 212 18.30 -11.80 -2.45
N SER A 213 17.68 -10.79 -3.06
CA SER A 213 18.36 -9.55 -3.43
C SER A 213 18.94 -8.80 -2.21
N PRO A 214 20.17 -8.27 -2.32
CA PRO A 214 20.76 -7.39 -1.31
C PRO A 214 20.13 -5.99 -1.33
N TYR A 215 19.50 -5.60 -2.44
CA TYR A 215 18.86 -4.29 -2.58
C TYR A 215 17.46 -4.31 -1.95
N ARG A 216 17.15 -3.28 -1.16
CA ARG A 216 15.85 -3.11 -0.51
C ARG A 216 15.30 -1.73 -0.80
N ALA A 217 13.99 -1.67 -1.00
CA ALA A 217 13.29 -0.42 -1.16
C ALA A 217 13.35 0.39 0.14
N SER A 218 13.28 1.71 0.00
CA SER A 218 13.27 2.68 1.11
C SER A 218 12.24 2.33 2.20
N ILE A 219 11.08 1.83 1.75
CA ILE A 219 9.94 1.49 2.61
C ILE A 219 9.99 0.06 3.17
N SER A 220 10.91 -0.81 2.72
CA SER A 220 10.93 -2.22 3.14
C SER A 220 11.13 -2.38 4.65
N LYS A 221 12.00 -1.59 5.28
CA LYS A 221 12.21 -1.59 6.74
C LYS A 221 10.97 -1.19 7.55
N MET A 222 10.02 -0.48 6.92
CA MET A 222 8.77 -0.10 7.56
C MET A 222 7.80 -1.29 7.68
N LEU A 223 8.02 -2.38 6.95
CA LEU A 223 7.18 -3.59 7.02
C LEU A 223 7.39 -4.39 8.29
N ILE A 224 8.53 -4.22 8.98
CA ILE A 224 8.86 -4.96 10.19
C ILE A 224 8.02 -4.40 11.34
N PRO A 225 7.07 -5.16 11.90
CA PRO A 225 6.19 -4.66 12.95
C PRO A 225 6.98 -4.31 14.21
N SER A 226 6.70 -3.17 14.83
CA SER A 226 7.40 -2.71 16.06
C SER A 226 6.55 -2.67 17.32
N ALA A 227 5.22 -2.75 17.21
CA ALA A 227 4.26 -3.00 18.31
C ALA A 227 2.83 -2.78 17.76
N ARG A 228 1.97 -3.81 17.79
CA ARG A 228 0.50 -3.81 17.48
C ARG A 228 0.01 -3.15 16.17
N ARG A 229 0.87 -2.54 15.37
CA ARG A 229 0.53 -1.88 14.11
C ARG A 229 1.25 -2.58 12.96
N ASP A 230 0.48 -3.08 12.00
CA ASP A 230 1.04 -3.73 10.82
C ASP A 230 1.72 -2.69 9.91
N GLY A 231 3.00 -2.90 9.60
CA GLY A 231 3.82 -1.93 8.88
C GLY A 231 3.26 -1.53 7.51
N PHE A 232 2.77 -2.50 6.72
CA PHE A 232 2.19 -2.20 5.41
C PHE A 232 0.87 -1.43 5.49
N PHE A 233 -0.05 -1.88 6.33
CA PHE A 233 -1.34 -1.20 6.55
C PHE A 233 -1.15 0.20 7.13
N GLY A 234 -0.12 0.36 7.95
CA GLY A 234 0.33 1.65 8.45
C GLY A 234 0.84 2.57 7.34
N LEU A 235 1.71 2.09 6.45
CA LEU A 235 2.16 2.87 5.28
C LEU A 235 1.00 3.30 4.39
N PHE A 236 0.06 2.38 4.14
CA PHE A 236 -1.17 2.67 3.41
C PHE A 236 -1.97 3.78 4.09
N SER A 237 -2.15 3.71 5.40
CA SER A 237 -2.88 4.72 6.18
C SER A 237 -2.21 6.10 6.11
N LEU A 238 -0.88 6.15 6.22
CA LEU A 238 -0.12 7.39 6.09
C LEU A 238 -0.27 8.00 4.70
N LEU A 239 -0.13 7.18 3.64
CA LEU A 239 -0.25 7.64 2.26
C LEU A 239 -1.66 8.17 1.95
N LEU A 240 -2.70 7.44 2.37
CA LEU A 240 -4.09 7.82 2.15
C LEU A 240 -4.44 9.14 2.84
N VAL A 241 -4.08 9.27 4.11
CA VAL A 241 -4.40 10.47 4.90
C VAL A 241 -3.59 11.67 4.43
N ASP A 242 -2.29 11.53 4.18
CA ASP A 242 -1.45 12.62 3.68
C ASP A 242 -1.92 13.10 2.31
N PHE A 243 -2.24 12.17 1.39
CA PHE A 243 -2.82 12.50 0.10
C PHE A 243 -4.10 13.32 0.26
N HIS A 244 -5.02 12.86 1.10
CA HIS A 244 -6.29 13.54 1.30
C HIS A 244 -6.11 14.93 1.92
N VAL A 245 -5.28 15.05 2.96
CA VAL A 245 -5.00 16.34 3.61
C VAL A 245 -4.44 17.34 2.60
N ARG A 246 -3.49 16.93 1.76
CA ARG A 246 -2.96 17.78 0.69
C ARG A 246 -3.99 18.08 -0.39
N PHE A 247 -4.83 17.10 -0.74
CA PHE A 247 -5.88 17.28 -1.75
C PHE A 247 -6.82 18.41 -1.36
N ILE A 248 -7.32 18.38 -0.11
CA ILE A 248 -8.20 19.40 0.45
C ILE A 248 -7.49 20.75 0.57
N ALA A 249 -6.31 20.78 1.22
CA ALA A 249 -5.55 22.00 1.48
C ALA A 249 -5.15 22.74 0.19
N ASN A 250 -4.69 22.01 -0.82
CA ASN A 250 -4.24 22.58 -2.09
C ASN A 250 -5.40 22.88 -3.05
N ARG A 251 -6.65 22.64 -2.65
CA ARG A 251 -7.84 22.72 -3.50
C ARG A 251 -7.68 21.93 -4.81
N THR A 252 -7.06 20.75 -4.72
CA THR A 252 -6.71 19.91 -5.86
C THR A 252 -7.97 19.45 -6.61
N THR A 253 -7.88 19.32 -7.94
CA THR A 253 -8.95 18.76 -8.78
C THR A 253 -8.65 17.31 -9.15
N TYR A 254 -9.67 16.59 -9.59
CA TYR A 254 -9.57 15.21 -10.07
C TYR A 254 -8.46 15.03 -11.11
N MET A 255 -8.32 15.99 -12.04
CA MET A 255 -7.30 15.98 -13.09
C MET A 255 -5.87 16.06 -12.55
N MET A 256 -5.68 16.63 -11.36
CA MET A 256 -4.39 16.77 -10.69
C MET A 256 -4.11 15.63 -9.70
N SER A 257 -5.08 14.77 -9.39
CA SER A 257 -4.97 13.71 -8.38
C SER A 257 -3.79 12.76 -8.64
N GLN A 258 -3.53 12.40 -9.90
CA GLN A 258 -2.43 11.48 -10.22
C GLN A 258 -1.06 12.12 -9.95
N LYS A 259 -0.91 13.42 -10.24
CA LYS A 259 0.31 14.18 -9.95
C LYS A 259 0.50 14.27 -8.43
N LEU A 260 -0.55 14.67 -7.71
CA LEU A 260 -0.51 14.77 -6.25
C LEU A 260 -0.16 13.41 -5.60
N LEU A 261 -0.75 12.31 -6.07
CA LEU A 261 -0.44 10.98 -5.55
C LEU A 261 1.05 10.62 -5.73
N ASN A 262 1.64 10.99 -6.87
CA ASN A 262 3.07 10.77 -7.10
C ASN A 262 3.94 11.61 -6.16
N GLU A 263 3.59 12.87 -5.92
CA GLU A 263 4.29 13.78 -5.00
C GLU A 263 4.18 13.30 -3.55
N THR A 264 2.97 12.98 -3.08
CA THR A 264 2.74 12.43 -1.73
C THR A 264 3.53 11.15 -1.51
N PHE A 265 3.58 10.27 -2.51
CA PHE A 265 4.34 9.04 -2.43
C PHE A 265 5.85 9.26 -2.38
N ALA A 266 6.37 10.17 -3.22
CA ALA A 266 7.80 10.50 -3.22
C ALA A 266 8.25 11.06 -1.87
N ASP A 267 7.41 11.89 -1.23
CA ASP A 267 7.67 12.37 0.12
C ASP A 267 7.64 11.23 1.15
N LEU A 268 6.69 10.30 1.06
CA LEU A 268 6.64 9.13 1.93
C LEU A 268 7.91 8.30 1.82
N GLU A 269 8.43 8.05 0.61
CA GLU A 269 9.69 7.35 0.42
C GLU A 269 10.87 8.11 1.03
N LYS A 270 10.94 9.43 0.78
CA LYS A 270 11.98 10.30 1.33
C LYS A 270 11.99 10.31 2.85
N GLN A 271 10.82 10.36 3.50
CA GLN A 271 10.72 10.28 4.96
C GLN A 271 11.07 8.89 5.48
N ALA A 272 10.60 7.83 4.81
CA ALA A 272 10.92 6.46 5.18
C ALA A 272 12.43 6.17 5.12
N GLN A 273 13.17 6.75 4.17
CA GLN A 273 14.63 6.64 4.11
C GLN A 273 15.30 7.15 5.40
N ARG A 274 14.81 8.26 5.95
CA ARG A 274 15.37 8.92 7.14
C ARG A 274 14.98 8.24 8.44
N CYS A 275 13.88 7.49 8.46
CA CYS A 275 13.36 6.82 9.66
C CYS A 275 13.96 5.43 9.83
N ARG A 276 14.23 5.01 11.07
CA ARG A 276 14.74 3.67 11.40
C ARG A 276 13.63 2.63 11.53
N SER A 277 12.40 3.09 11.78
CA SER A 277 11.24 2.21 11.98
C SER A 277 9.94 2.88 11.53
N PHE A 278 8.89 2.07 11.36
CA PHE A 278 7.56 2.59 11.09
C PHE A 278 7.04 3.52 12.19
N LYS A 279 7.36 3.25 13.47
CA LYS A 279 6.95 4.11 14.59
C LYS A 279 7.53 5.52 14.46
N GLU A 280 8.79 5.63 14.04
CA GLU A 280 9.43 6.92 13.81
C GLU A 280 8.80 7.66 12.62
N LEU A 281 8.56 6.95 11.51
CA LEU A 281 7.86 7.52 10.36
C LEU A 281 6.45 8.02 10.72
N TRP A 282 5.70 7.22 11.49
CA TRP A 282 4.39 7.60 12.01
C TRP A 282 4.47 8.90 12.82
N ASN A 283 5.44 9.01 13.73
CA ASN A 283 5.62 10.21 14.54
C ASN A 283 5.92 11.44 13.68
N VAL A 284 6.74 11.31 12.64
CA VAL A 284 7.02 12.40 11.68
C VAL A 284 5.73 12.88 11.01
N TYR A 285 4.90 11.95 10.52
CA TYR A 285 3.62 12.29 9.89
C TYR A 285 2.63 12.93 10.87
N CYS A 286 2.58 12.45 12.12
CA CYS A 286 1.73 13.01 13.16
C CYS A 286 2.20 14.37 13.70
N LEU A 287 3.32 14.94 13.24
CA LEU A 287 3.63 16.35 13.49
C LEU A 287 2.67 17.28 12.75
N ASN A 288 2.07 16.83 11.66
CA ASN A 288 1.00 17.56 10.99
C ASN A 288 -0.33 17.33 11.74
N PRO A 289 -0.97 18.37 12.30
CA PRO A 289 -2.17 18.21 13.12
C PRO A 289 -3.37 17.65 12.34
N ALA A 290 -3.52 17.97 11.05
CA ALA A 290 -4.60 17.44 10.23
C ALA A 290 -4.44 15.93 9.98
N ILE A 291 -3.20 15.47 9.81
CA ILE A 291 -2.88 14.05 9.69
C ILE A 291 -3.08 13.35 11.04
N ALA A 292 -2.56 13.92 12.14
CA ALA A 292 -2.69 13.37 13.48
C ALA A 292 -4.16 13.20 13.89
N GLN A 293 -4.99 14.22 13.64
CA GLN A 293 -6.42 14.18 13.94
C GLN A 293 -7.12 12.99 13.24
N LYS A 294 -6.83 12.75 11.96
CA LYS A 294 -7.44 11.64 11.21
C LYS A 294 -6.89 10.26 11.62
N LEU A 295 -5.66 10.18 12.10
CA LEU A 295 -5.00 8.90 12.43
C LEU A 295 -5.05 8.51 13.92
N GLN A 296 -5.41 9.43 14.82
CA GLN A 296 -5.46 9.20 16.27
C GLN A 296 -6.89 9.14 16.82
N GLN A 297 -7.91 9.29 15.97
CA GLN A 297 -9.30 9.04 16.35
C GLN A 297 -9.52 7.53 16.57
N THR A 298 -9.30 7.06 17.80
CA THR A 298 -9.79 5.75 18.23
C THR A 298 -11.31 5.69 18.08
N PRO A 299 -11.88 4.56 17.63
CA PRO A 299 -13.32 4.35 17.75
C PRO A 299 -13.71 4.46 19.23
N GLY A 300 -14.57 5.42 19.57
CA GLY A 300 -15.18 5.49 20.90
C GLY A 300 -16.02 4.23 21.17
N PRO A 301 -16.19 3.83 22.44
CA PRO A 301 -17.01 2.67 22.78
C PRO A 301 -18.48 3.05 22.69
N GLU A 302 -19.13 2.78 21.56
CA GLU A 302 -20.59 2.83 21.46
C GLU A 302 -21.15 1.51 20.92
N ALA A 303 -21.56 0.66 21.86
CA ALA A 303 -22.83 -0.04 21.82
C ALA A 303 -23.27 -0.28 23.28
N PRO A 304 -24.53 0.02 23.64
CA PRO A 304 -25.50 -1.06 23.64
C PRO A 304 -26.93 -0.66 23.24
N SER A 305 -27.55 -1.44 22.36
CA SER A 305 -28.87 -2.07 22.61
C SER A 305 -29.33 -2.83 21.36
N ALA A 306 -29.07 -4.13 21.31
CA ALA A 306 -29.89 -5.04 20.52
C ALA A 306 -30.69 -5.85 21.54
N SER A 307 -32.01 -5.63 21.56
CA SER A 307 -33.00 -6.51 22.17
C SER A 307 -32.73 -7.96 21.75
N GLN A 308 -32.75 -8.84 22.74
CA GLN A 308 -32.40 -10.26 22.64
C GLN A 308 -33.17 -11.00 21.53
N PRO A 309 -32.56 -12.05 20.97
CA PRO A 309 -33.28 -13.27 20.66
C PRO A 309 -32.88 -14.37 21.64
N SER A 310 -33.89 -15.16 22.01
CA SER A 310 -33.77 -16.32 22.86
C SER A 310 -33.01 -17.46 22.18
N SER A 311 -32.27 -18.19 23.03
CA SER A 311 -31.98 -19.63 22.96
C SER A 311 -31.16 -20.20 21.79
N ALA A 312 -30.03 -20.80 22.22
CA ALA A 312 -29.33 -21.95 21.64
C ALA A 312 -28.56 -21.74 20.32
N ASP A 313 -27.29 -21.36 20.41
CA ASP A 313 -26.18 -22.32 20.33
C ASP A 313 -24.85 -21.57 20.52
N GLY A 314 -24.02 -22.08 21.43
CA GLY A 314 -22.86 -21.37 21.96
C GLY A 314 -21.61 -21.59 21.11
N ARG A 315 -21.28 -20.64 20.22
CA ARG A 315 -19.89 -20.40 19.77
C ARG A 315 -19.59 -18.92 19.58
N ARG A 316 -19.07 -18.29 20.62
CA ARG A 316 -18.30 -17.03 20.49
C ARG A 316 -16.98 -17.35 19.81
N ILE A 317 -16.87 -17.13 18.50
CA ILE A 317 -15.59 -17.16 17.80
C ILE A 317 -14.99 -15.75 17.85
N ARG A 318 -13.91 -15.59 18.63
CA ARG A 318 -13.03 -14.42 18.58
C ARG A 318 -12.33 -14.41 17.22
N LEU A 319 -12.79 -13.56 16.30
CA LEU A 319 -12.02 -13.19 15.10
C LEU A 319 -10.96 -12.15 15.49
N ALA A 320 -9.95 -12.58 16.22
CA ALA A 320 -8.65 -11.90 16.37
C ALA A 320 -7.71 -12.87 17.10
N GLY A 321 -6.72 -13.42 16.39
CA GLY A 321 -5.62 -14.11 17.06
C GLY A 321 -4.79 -15.08 16.24
N HIS A 322 -5.32 -15.75 15.22
CA HIS A 322 -4.58 -16.85 14.55
C HIS A 322 -4.72 -16.91 13.03
N LEU A 323 -4.60 -15.76 12.38
CA LEU A 323 -3.98 -15.69 11.05
C LEU A 323 -2.78 -14.77 11.18
N LEU A 324 -1.64 -15.33 11.61
CA LEU A 324 -0.35 -14.62 11.69
C LEU A 324 0.76 -15.50 11.14
#